data_AF-A0A4Y2JH19-F1
#
_entry.id   AF-A0A4Y2JH19-F1
#
_cell.length_a   1.000
_cell.length_b   1.000
_cell.length_c   1.000
_cell.angle_alpha   90.00
_cell.angle_beta   90.00
_cell.angle_gamma   90.00
#
_symmetry.space_group_name_H-M   'P 1'
#
loop_
_entity.id
_entity.type
_entity.pdbx_description
1 polymer ?
#
loop_
_entity_poly.entity_id
_entity_poly.type
_entity_poly.pdbx_seq_one_letter_code
_entity_poly.pdbx_strand_id
1 'polypeptide(L)'
;MLMLIHEAHLGITKCKSRARELMYWPGISRDIEDLVNKCIICEKFQKSQTKEPLENHELPSRPFQRIGIDIMYFNNTDYLVIIDYYSIWIEISKIDNKSSEEIICKLEVVFARFGIPETIICDNVPFNSYQFRNFGKEWDIEIVFISPHHSQSNGMVEKSVGISKAVFKKAFEDNRIPAIGLLEYRNTPISGLGLSPAQLMFNRRLKTKLPISNKLLNPELFKDVNIKLLRRQ
;
A
#
# COMPACT_ATOMS: atom_id res chain seq x y z
N MET A 1 2.62 11.30 22.38
CA MET A 1 3.42 11.31 21.14
C MET A 1 3.79 9.90 20.67
N LEU A 2 4.47 9.09 21.49
CA LEU A 2 4.86 7.72 21.15
C LEU A 2 3.69 6.82 20.71
N MET A 3 2.54 6.89 21.41
CA MET A 3 1.34 6.15 21.01
C MET A 3 0.82 6.53 19.62
N LEU A 4 0.98 7.80 19.21
CA LEU A 4 0.60 8.23 17.85
C LEU A 4 1.57 7.69 16.80
N ILE A 5 2.88 7.63 17.11
CA ILE A 5 3.88 7.02 16.22
C ILE A 5 3.59 5.53 16.00
N HIS A 6 3.03 4.87 17.02
CA HIS A 6 2.68 3.46 17.00
C HIS A 6 1.21 3.20 16.63
N GLU A 7 0.43 4.22 16.23
CA GLU A 7 -1.04 4.08 16.13
C GLU A 7 -1.47 3.01 15.10
N ALA A 8 -0.64 2.81 14.07
CA ALA A 8 -0.86 1.82 13.02
C ALA A 8 -0.17 0.46 13.28
N HIS A 9 0.38 0.24 14.48
CA HIS A 9 1.06 -1.01 14.87
C HIS A 9 2.15 -1.44 13.89
N LEU A 10 2.90 -0.46 13.36
CA LEU A 10 4.03 -0.73 12.48
C LEU A 10 5.23 -1.21 13.29
N GLY A 11 6.09 -2.00 12.66
CA GLY A 11 7.30 -2.52 13.32
C GLY A 11 8.30 -1.41 13.68
N ILE A 12 9.24 -1.73 14.57
CA ILE A 12 10.25 -0.80 15.12
C ILE A 12 10.89 0.08 14.03
N THR A 13 11.42 -0.54 12.97
CA THR A 13 12.11 0.19 11.89
C THR A 13 11.20 1.20 11.20
N LYS A 14 9.92 0.86 11.02
CA LYS A 14 8.92 1.71 10.37
C LYS A 14 8.53 2.87 11.28
N CYS A 15 8.25 2.60 12.56
CA CYS A 15 7.97 3.64 13.56
C CYS A 15 9.15 4.60 13.71
N LYS A 16 10.39 4.10 13.79
CA LYS A 16 11.59 4.94 13.81
C LYS A 16 11.74 5.79 12.55
N SER A 17 11.58 5.16 11.37
CA SER A 17 11.69 5.88 10.11
C SER A 17 10.67 6.99 10.00
N ARG A 18 9.43 6.74 10.43
CA ARG A 18 8.36 7.74 10.44
C ARG A 18 8.65 8.87 11.43
N ALA A 19 9.09 8.54 12.64
CA ALA A 19 9.42 9.52 13.67
C ALA A 19 10.54 10.47 13.24
N ARG A 20 11.61 9.93 12.63
CA ARG A 20 12.77 10.71 12.14
C ARG A 20 12.40 11.78 11.11
N GLU A 21 11.31 11.60 10.37
CA GLU A 21 10.87 12.61 9.40
C GLU A 21 10.18 13.81 10.07
N LEU A 22 9.62 13.62 11.26
CA LEU A 22 8.64 14.55 11.83
C LEU A 22 9.12 15.21 13.12
N MET A 23 9.94 14.53 13.92
CA MET A 23 10.24 14.96 15.27
C MET A 23 11.54 14.37 15.82
N TYR A 24 12.04 14.97 16.90
CA TYR A 24 13.26 14.56 17.58
C TYR A 24 13.18 14.84 19.08
N TRP A 25 13.71 13.92 19.88
CA TRP A 25 14.17 14.15 21.25
C TRP A 25 15.26 13.13 21.61
N PRO A 26 16.13 13.42 22.59
CA PRO A 26 17.12 12.46 23.07
C PRO A 26 16.44 11.18 23.56
N GLY A 27 16.87 10.02 23.03
CA GLY A 27 16.30 8.71 23.42
C GLY A 27 15.11 8.22 22.60
N ILE A 28 14.56 9.01 21.65
CA ILE A 28 13.37 8.64 20.85
C ILE A 28 13.43 7.23 20.23
N SER A 29 14.61 6.79 19.76
CA SER A 29 14.75 5.46 19.17
C SER A 29 14.53 4.34 20.19
N ARG A 30 15.07 4.51 21.41
CA ARG A 30 14.91 3.57 22.51
C ARG A 30 13.45 3.55 23.00
N ASP A 31 12.85 4.72 23.15
CA ASP A 31 11.45 4.82 23.57
C ASP A 31 10.48 4.12 22.59
N ILE A 32 10.74 4.24 21.28
CA ILE A 32 9.98 3.54 20.24
C ILE A 32 10.20 2.03 20.31
N GLU A 33 11.43 1.57 20.50
CA GLU A 33 11.73 0.14 20.68
C GLU A 33 11.00 -0.43 21.88
N ASP A 34 11.11 0.24 23.03
CA ASP A 34 10.49 -0.19 24.28
C ASP A 34 8.96 -0.25 24.15
N LEU A 35 8.34 0.74 23.46
CA LEU A 35 6.91 0.72 23.21
C LEU A 35 6.48 -0.44 22.31
N VAL A 36 7.16 -0.63 21.17
CA VAL A 36 6.78 -1.66 20.19
C VAL A 36 7.01 -3.06 20.76
N ASN A 37 8.09 -3.28 21.51
CA ASN A 37 8.40 -4.58 22.14
C ASN A 37 7.41 -4.97 23.23
N LYS A 38 6.78 -3.99 23.91
CA LYS A 38 5.74 -4.22 24.92
C LYS A 38 4.33 -4.29 24.34
N CYS A 39 4.17 -4.12 23.02
CA CYS A 39 2.87 -4.12 22.37
C CYS A 39 2.38 -5.55 22.09
N ILE A 40 1.39 -5.98 22.86
CA ILE A 40 0.73 -7.30 22.76
C ILE A 40 0.17 -7.55 21.35
N ILE A 41 -0.40 -6.51 20.71
CA ILE A 41 -0.95 -6.61 19.35
C ILE A 41 0.18 -6.85 18.34
N CYS A 42 1.31 -6.14 18.48
CA CYS A 42 2.45 -6.34 17.59
C CYS A 42 3.10 -7.72 17.76
N GLU A 43 3.22 -8.19 19.01
CA GLU A 43 3.69 -9.53 19.32
C GLU A 43 2.78 -10.60 18.71
N LYS A 44 1.46 -10.50 18.92
CA LYS A 44 0.44 -11.41 18.37
C LYS A 44 0.50 -11.54 16.84
N PHE A 45 0.82 -10.45 16.14
CA PHE A 45 0.85 -10.39 14.66
C PHE A 45 2.26 -10.35 14.07
N GLN A 46 3.28 -10.73 14.84
CA GLN A 46 4.65 -10.80 14.35
C GLN A 46 4.78 -11.92 13.30
N LYS A 47 5.39 -11.61 12.15
CA LYS A 47 5.61 -12.62 11.09
C LYS A 47 6.87 -13.43 11.40
N SER A 48 6.80 -14.75 11.25
CA SER A 48 7.97 -15.62 11.19
C SER A 48 8.56 -15.59 9.78
N GLN A 49 9.79 -15.07 9.66
CA GLN A 49 10.64 -15.03 8.46
C GLN A 49 10.19 -14.20 7.24
N THR A 50 11.21 -13.75 6.50
CA THR A 50 11.13 -13.01 5.23
C THR A 50 11.32 -14.01 4.08
N LYS A 51 10.35 -14.10 3.16
CA LYS A 51 10.53 -14.78 1.87
C LYS A 51 11.55 -14.04 0.99
N GLU A 52 12.12 -14.81 0.07
CA GLU A 52 13.14 -14.47 -0.93
C GLU A 52 12.91 -13.16 -1.70
N PRO A 53 13.99 -12.55 -2.24
CA PRO A 53 13.88 -11.34 -3.06
C PRO A 53 12.99 -11.58 -4.29
N LEU A 54 12.15 -10.59 -4.59
CA LEU A 54 11.39 -10.55 -5.85
C LEU A 54 12.38 -10.23 -6.97
N GLU A 55 12.43 -11.03 -8.03
CA GLU A 55 13.25 -10.73 -9.22
C GLU A 55 12.79 -9.44 -9.92
N ASN A 56 13.73 -8.81 -10.64
CA ASN A 56 13.58 -7.51 -11.29
C ASN A 56 12.46 -7.53 -12.35
N HIS A 57 11.41 -6.75 -12.13
CA HIS A 57 10.40 -6.45 -13.16
C HIS A 57 10.65 -5.08 -13.77
N GLU A 58 10.19 -4.83 -14.98
CA GLU A 58 10.16 -3.46 -15.50
C GLU A 58 9.28 -2.59 -14.59
N LEU A 59 9.92 -1.66 -13.90
CA LEU A 59 9.24 -0.67 -13.09
C LEU A 59 8.48 0.27 -14.01
N PRO A 60 7.22 0.62 -13.66
CA PRO A 60 6.53 1.68 -14.38
C PRO A 60 7.32 2.98 -14.28
N SER A 61 7.19 3.83 -15.29
CA SER A 61 7.92 5.10 -15.37
C SER A 61 7.31 6.21 -14.52
N ARG A 62 6.05 6.05 -14.12
CA ARG A 62 5.25 7.07 -13.43
C ARG A 62 4.17 6.46 -12.54
N PRO A 63 3.66 7.21 -11.54
CA PRO A 63 2.56 6.77 -10.70
C PRO A 63 1.34 6.39 -11.52
N PHE A 64 0.65 5.33 -11.10
CA PHE A 64 -0.61 4.86 -11.66
C PHE A 64 -0.57 4.39 -13.13
N GLN A 65 0.62 4.26 -13.73
CA GLN A 65 0.76 3.69 -15.08
C GLN A 65 0.36 2.21 -15.09
N ARG A 66 0.73 1.46 -14.06
CA ARG A 66 0.44 0.03 -13.92
C ARG A 66 -0.07 -0.24 -12.52
N ILE A 67 -1.24 -0.85 -12.43
CA ILE A 67 -1.84 -1.24 -11.16
C ILE A 67 -2.03 -2.75 -11.09
N GLY A 68 -2.10 -3.27 -9.87
CA GLY A 68 -2.50 -4.64 -9.59
C GLY A 68 -3.77 -4.65 -8.77
N ILE A 69 -4.64 -5.62 -9.00
CA ILE A 69 -5.90 -5.75 -8.26
C ILE A 69 -6.11 -7.18 -7.77
N ASP A 70 -6.65 -7.31 -6.56
CA ASP A 70 -7.07 -8.58 -5.97
C ASP A 70 -8.17 -8.35 -4.91
N ILE A 71 -8.83 -9.42 -4.50
CA ILE A 71 -9.93 -9.39 -3.53
C ILE A 71 -9.44 -9.92 -2.18
N MET A 72 -9.52 -9.05 -1.18
CA MET A 72 -9.29 -9.38 0.21
C MET A 72 -10.61 -9.70 0.92
N TYR A 73 -10.75 -10.89 1.49
CA TYR A 73 -11.79 -11.17 2.47
C TYR A 73 -11.34 -10.84 3.89
N PHE A 74 -12.16 -10.08 4.63
CA PHE A 74 -11.95 -9.77 6.05
C PHE A 74 -13.29 -9.52 6.76
N ASN A 75 -13.50 -10.19 7.90
CA ASN A 75 -14.66 -10.01 8.78
C ASN A 75 -16.02 -10.03 8.05
N ASN A 76 -16.29 -11.11 7.30
CA ASN A 76 -17.52 -11.31 6.52
C ASN A 76 -17.78 -10.23 5.47
N THR A 77 -16.71 -9.62 4.94
CA THR A 77 -16.79 -8.61 3.90
C THR A 77 -15.64 -8.80 2.92
N ASP A 78 -15.95 -8.70 1.62
CA ASP A 78 -14.96 -8.66 0.56
C ASP A 78 -14.55 -7.20 0.27
N TYR A 79 -13.27 -7.03 -0.06
CA TYR A 79 -12.67 -5.73 -0.38
C TYR A 79 -11.84 -5.86 -1.65
N LEU A 80 -12.03 -4.96 -2.60
CA LEU A 80 -11.12 -4.78 -3.71
C LEU A 80 -9.87 -4.03 -3.22
N VAL A 81 -8.72 -4.67 -3.35
CA VAL A 81 -7.40 -4.08 -3.06
C VAL A 81 -6.75 -3.72 -4.37
N ILE A 82 -6.29 -2.48 -4.49
CA ILE A 82 -5.60 -1.96 -5.66
C ILE A 82 -4.24 -1.46 -5.23
N ILE A 83 -3.18 -1.92 -5.90
CA ILE A 83 -1.80 -1.52 -5.66
C ILE A 83 -1.24 -0.82 -6.89
N ASP A 84 -0.68 0.38 -6.72
CA ASP A 84 0.14 1.02 -7.75
C ASP A 84 1.57 0.48 -7.71
N TYR A 85 2.09 0.00 -8.84
CA TYR A 85 3.41 -0.62 -8.92
C TYR A 85 4.56 0.38 -8.77
N TYR A 86 4.34 1.65 -9.08
CA TYR A 86 5.36 2.69 -8.96
C TYR A 86 5.51 3.18 -7.51
N SER A 87 4.42 3.65 -6.92
CA SER A 87 4.42 4.28 -5.59
C SER A 87 4.22 3.29 -4.44
N ILE A 88 3.79 2.05 -4.74
CA ILE A 88 3.34 1.07 -3.75
C ILE A 88 2.14 1.61 -2.94
N TRP A 89 1.36 2.50 -3.55
CA TRP A 89 0.13 3.05 -2.99
C TRP A 89 -0.97 2.00 -3.01
N ILE A 90 -1.63 1.80 -1.86
CA ILE A 90 -2.73 0.85 -1.70
C ILE A 90 -4.05 1.61 -1.55
N GLU A 91 -5.00 1.36 -2.44
CA GLU A 91 -6.42 1.68 -2.29
C GLU A 91 -7.20 0.41 -1.87
N ILE A 92 -8.20 0.59 -1.01
CA ILE A 92 -9.05 -0.50 -0.54
C ILE A 92 -10.49 -0.02 -0.59
N SER A 93 -11.34 -0.73 -1.31
CA SER A 93 -12.77 -0.45 -1.41
C SER A 93 -13.56 -1.67 -0.99
N LYS A 94 -14.54 -1.49 -0.12
CA LYS A 94 -15.53 -2.55 0.15
C LYS A 94 -16.27 -2.88 -1.16
N ILE A 95 -16.49 -4.16 -1.42
CA ILE A 95 -17.33 -4.63 -2.52
C ILE A 95 -18.48 -5.46 -1.95
N ASP A 96 -19.67 -5.30 -2.53
CA ASP A 96 -20.85 -6.04 -2.08
C ASP A 96 -20.91 -7.47 -2.64
N ASN A 97 -20.29 -7.68 -3.81
CA ASN A 97 -20.12 -8.99 -4.43
C ASN A 97 -18.91 -8.98 -5.39
N LYS A 98 -18.55 -10.16 -5.90
CA LYS A 98 -17.38 -10.35 -6.79
C LYS A 98 -17.72 -10.24 -8.28
N SER A 99 -18.87 -9.65 -8.63
CA SER A 99 -19.24 -9.45 -10.02
C SER A 99 -18.33 -8.43 -10.68
N SER A 100 -18.15 -8.55 -11.99
CA SER A 100 -17.35 -7.58 -12.73
C SER A 100 -17.97 -6.18 -12.74
N GLU A 101 -19.29 -6.07 -12.70
CA GLU A 101 -19.99 -4.77 -12.62
C GLU A 101 -19.63 -4.02 -11.33
N GLU A 102 -19.69 -4.69 -10.18
CA GLU A 102 -19.33 -4.08 -8.89
C GLU A 102 -17.83 -3.70 -8.86
N ILE A 103 -16.96 -4.54 -9.40
CA ILE A 103 -15.51 -4.26 -9.49
C ILE A 103 -15.25 -3.06 -10.39
N ILE A 104 -15.85 -3.02 -11.59
CA ILE A 104 -15.72 -1.91 -12.55
C ILE A 104 -16.20 -0.61 -11.90
N CYS A 105 -17.37 -0.62 -11.24
CA CYS A 105 -17.89 0.55 -10.52
C CYS A 105 -16.88 1.09 -9.48
N LYS A 106 -16.21 0.21 -8.72
CA LYS A 106 -15.16 0.66 -7.79
C LYS A 106 -13.93 1.19 -8.52
N LEU A 107 -13.53 0.58 -9.64
CA LEU A 107 -12.40 1.05 -10.45
C LEU A 107 -12.67 2.42 -11.06
N GLU A 108 -13.86 2.69 -11.57
CA GLU A 108 -14.25 4.00 -12.13
C GLU A 108 -14.08 5.12 -11.09
N VAL A 109 -14.52 4.89 -9.85
CA VAL A 109 -14.34 5.86 -8.74
C VAL A 109 -12.87 6.07 -8.38
N VAL A 110 -12.04 5.03 -8.52
CA VAL A 110 -10.58 5.14 -8.30
C VAL A 110 -9.94 5.88 -9.47
N PHE A 111 -10.31 5.57 -10.70
CA PHE A 111 -9.74 6.18 -11.91
C PHE A 111 -10.11 7.66 -12.02
N ALA A 112 -11.30 8.06 -11.56
CA ALA A 112 -11.67 9.46 -11.42
C ALA A 112 -10.76 10.25 -10.45
N ARG A 113 -10.12 9.57 -9.49
CA ARG A 113 -9.21 10.21 -8.50
C ARG A 113 -7.76 10.22 -8.95
N PHE A 114 -7.31 9.21 -9.67
CA PHE A 114 -5.88 8.96 -9.96
C PHE A 114 -5.52 9.00 -11.45
N GLY A 115 -6.51 8.98 -12.33
CA GLY A 115 -6.35 8.74 -13.77
C GLY A 115 -6.62 7.28 -14.14
N ILE A 116 -6.73 7.01 -15.44
CA ILE A 116 -6.89 5.66 -15.97
C ILE A 116 -5.48 5.05 -16.17
N PRO A 117 -5.22 3.82 -15.67
CA PRO A 117 -3.93 3.16 -15.85
C PRO A 117 -3.77 2.62 -17.28
N GLU A 118 -2.53 2.42 -17.73
CA GLU A 118 -2.24 1.72 -19.00
C GLU A 118 -2.43 0.21 -18.85
N THR A 119 -2.07 -0.35 -17.69
CA THR A 119 -2.10 -1.80 -17.45
C THR A 119 -2.74 -2.14 -16.11
N ILE A 120 -3.63 -3.13 -16.11
CA ILE A 120 -4.16 -3.79 -14.92
C ILE A 120 -3.64 -5.22 -14.87
N ILE A 121 -2.99 -5.56 -13.76
CA ILE A 121 -2.53 -6.91 -13.46
C ILE A 121 -3.50 -7.56 -12.46
N CYS A 122 -4.04 -8.72 -12.80
CA CYS A 122 -4.99 -9.42 -11.93
C CYS A 122 -4.96 -10.93 -12.13
N ASP A 123 -5.51 -11.67 -11.17
CA ASP A 123 -5.76 -13.11 -11.34
C ASP A 123 -6.83 -13.38 -12.40
N ASN A 124 -6.84 -14.59 -12.94
CA ASN A 124 -7.84 -14.98 -13.94
C ASN A 124 -9.27 -14.94 -13.36
N VAL A 125 -9.50 -15.57 -12.21
CA VAL A 125 -10.83 -15.57 -11.57
C VAL A 125 -10.78 -14.66 -10.35
N PRO A 126 -11.71 -13.69 -10.17
CA PRO A 126 -12.95 -13.45 -10.94
C PRO A 126 -12.84 -12.44 -12.10
N PHE A 127 -11.64 -11.99 -12.47
CA PHE A 127 -11.46 -10.82 -13.34
C PHE A 127 -11.55 -11.12 -14.85
N ASN A 128 -11.63 -12.38 -15.28
CA ASN A 128 -11.60 -12.78 -16.68
C ASN A 128 -12.99 -12.85 -17.37
N SER A 129 -13.96 -12.06 -16.90
CA SER A 129 -15.27 -12.01 -17.54
C SER A 129 -15.22 -11.27 -18.88
N TYR A 130 -16.23 -11.51 -19.72
CA TYR A 130 -16.39 -10.77 -20.98
C TYR A 130 -16.55 -9.27 -20.71
N GLN A 131 -17.34 -8.91 -19.69
CA GLN A 131 -17.60 -7.53 -19.28
C GLN A 131 -16.31 -6.82 -18.87
N PHE A 132 -15.46 -7.46 -18.06
CA PHE A 132 -14.20 -6.87 -17.62
C PHE A 132 -13.21 -6.69 -18.77
N ARG A 133 -13.14 -7.67 -19.69
CA ARG A 133 -12.35 -7.54 -20.93
C ARG A 133 -12.86 -6.43 -21.83
N ASN A 134 -14.18 -6.25 -21.94
CA ASN A 134 -14.76 -5.18 -22.75
C ASN A 134 -14.46 -3.80 -22.14
N PHE A 135 -14.59 -3.68 -20.83
CA PHE A 135 -14.17 -2.48 -20.09
C PHE A 135 -12.72 -2.10 -20.38
N GLY A 136 -11.79 -3.07 -20.31
CA GLY A 136 -10.39 -2.82 -20.65
C GLY A 136 -10.21 -2.32 -22.08
N LYS A 137 -10.89 -2.93 -23.07
CA LYS A 137 -10.81 -2.49 -24.47
C LYS A 137 -11.38 -1.09 -24.68
N GLU A 138 -12.52 -0.79 -24.06
CA GLU A 138 -13.22 0.49 -24.22
C GLU A 138 -12.42 1.65 -23.61
N TRP A 139 -11.71 1.39 -22.52
CA TRP A 139 -10.93 2.41 -21.79
C TRP A 139 -9.45 2.42 -22.18
N ASP A 140 -9.06 1.66 -23.20
CA ASP A 140 -7.66 1.50 -23.66
C ASP A 140 -6.71 1.03 -22.54
N ILE A 141 -7.15 0.02 -21.79
CA ILE A 141 -6.42 -0.59 -20.68
C ILE A 141 -6.01 -2.01 -21.08
N GLU A 142 -4.72 -2.29 -20.98
CA GLU A 142 -4.18 -3.63 -21.11
C GLU A 142 -4.47 -4.45 -19.85
N ILE A 143 -5.32 -5.48 -19.97
CA ILE A 143 -5.60 -6.42 -18.87
C ILE A 143 -4.69 -7.63 -18.99
N VAL A 144 -3.79 -7.78 -18.02
CA VAL A 144 -2.82 -8.87 -17.93
C VAL A 144 -3.27 -9.85 -16.85
N PHE A 145 -3.66 -11.05 -17.28
CA PHE A 145 -4.03 -12.14 -16.37
C PHE A 145 -2.80 -12.93 -15.94
N ILE A 146 -2.57 -13.03 -14.64
CA ILE A 146 -1.50 -13.85 -14.09
C ILE A 146 -1.93 -15.33 -14.09
N SER A 147 -1.06 -16.22 -14.55
CA SER A 147 -1.29 -17.66 -14.43
C SER A 147 -0.86 -18.16 -13.04
N PRO A 148 -1.43 -19.26 -12.52
CA PRO A 148 -1.02 -19.85 -11.24
C PRO A 148 0.48 -20.21 -11.18
N HIS A 149 1.13 -20.36 -12.33
CA HIS A 149 2.53 -20.72 -12.47
C HIS A 149 3.48 -19.51 -12.66
N HIS A 150 2.94 -18.30 -12.86
CA HIS A 150 3.69 -17.04 -12.90
C HIS A 150 3.54 -16.28 -11.57
N SER A 151 3.96 -16.92 -10.48
CA SER A 151 3.86 -16.42 -9.09
C SER A 151 4.51 -15.05 -8.83
N GLN A 152 5.38 -14.59 -9.73
CA GLN A 152 6.23 -13.41 -9.50
C GLN A 152 5.50 -12.08 -9.73
N SER A 153 4.77 -11.93 -10.84
CA SER A 153 3.92 -10.74 -11.07
C SER A 153 2.79 -10.65 -10.04
N ASN A 154 2.36 -11.79 -9.50
CA ASN A 154 1.41 -11.81 -8.39
C ASN A 154 2.03 -11.38 -7.06
N GLY A 155 3.36 -11.51 -6.89
CA GLY A 155 4.02 -11.29 -5.61
C GLY A 155 3.79 -9.90 -5.02
N MET A 156 3.69 -8.87 -5.85
CA MET A 156 3.35 -7.50 -5.39
C MET A 156 1.88 -7.37 -4.98
N VAL A 157 0.98 -7.99 -5.72
CA VAL A 157 -0.46 -8.01 -5.44
C VAL A 157 -0.74 -8.80 -4.16
N GLU A 158 -0.23 -10.02 -4.05
CA GLU A 158 -0.30 -10.86 -2.84
C GLU A 158 0.27 -10.13 -1.61
N LYS A 159 1.41 -9.47 -1.78
CA LYS A 159 2.03 -8.68 -0.71
C LYS A 159 1.14 -7.51 -0.30
N SER A 160 0.51 -6.82 -1.26
CA SER A 160 -0.41 -5.72 -0.97
C SER A 160 -1.63 -6.21 -0.18
N VAL A 161 -2.23 -7.35 -0.55
CA VAL A 161 -3.32 -7.98 0.20
C VAL A 161 -2.86 -8.38 1.60
N GLY A 162 -1.67 -8.95 1.72
CA GLY A 162 -1.07 -9.27 3.02
C GLY A 162 -0.86 -8.05 3.92
N ILE A 163 -0.44 -6.91 3.35
CA ILE A 163 -0.32 -5.63 4.06
C ILE A 163 -1.70 -5.13 4.47
N SER A 164 -2.67 -5.10 3.56
CA SER A 164 -4.06 -4.68 3.82
C SER A 164 -4.69 -5.49 4.95
N LYS A 165 -4.57 -6.82 4.91
CA LYS A 165 -5.05 -7.72 5.97
C LYS A 165 -4.37 -7.42 7.30
N ALA A 166 -3.07 -7.15 7.31
CA ALA A 166 -2.35 -6.84 8.55
C ALA A 166 -2.82 -5.50 9.16
N VAL A 167 -3.00 -4.46 8.32
CA VAL A 167 -3.54 -3.16 8.76
C VAL A 167 -4.94 -3.33 9.35
N PHE A 168 -5.82 -4.06 8.67
CA PHE A 168 -7.19 -4.29 9.12
C PHE A 168 -7.25 -5.11 10.41
N LYS A 169 -6.50 -6.21 10.50
CA LYS A 169 -6.42 -7.05 11.72
C LYS A 169 -5.96 -6.26 12.93
N LYS A 170 -4.86 -5.50 12.78
CA LYS A 170 -4.28 -4.70 13.88
C LYS A 170 -5.21 -3.57 14.31
N ALA A 171 -5.84 -2.89 13.35
CA ALA A 171 -6.83 -1.85 13.66
C ALA A 171 -8.04 -2.44 14.39
N PHE A 172 -8.57 -3.58 13.92
CA PHE A 172 -9.69 -4.27 14.55
C PHE A 172 -9.39 -4.67 16.00
N GLU A 173 -8.24 -5.29 16.25
CA GLU A 173 -7.83 -5.73 17.59
C GLU A 173 -7.54 -4.57 18.54
N ASP A 174 -7.16 -3.42 18.01
CA ASP A 174 -6.97 -2.19 18.78
C ASP A 174 -8.24 -1.31 18.86
N ASN A 175 -9.39 -1.81 18.39
CA ASN A 175 -10.65 -1.06 18.31
C ASN A 175 -10.52 0.29 17.57
N ARG A 176 -9.71 0.33 16.50
CA ARG A 176 -9.45 1.50 15.65
C ARG A 176 -10.00 1.33 14.25
N ILE A 177 -10.17 2.46 13.57
CA ILE A 177 -10.63 2.53 12.19
C ILE A 177 -9.47 2.17 11.25
N PRO A 178 -9.59 1.13 10.38
CA PRO A 178 -8.53 0.73 9.47
C PRO A 178 -8.01 1.84 8.54
N ALA A 179 -8.86 2.81 8.20
CA ALA A 179 -8.50 3.96 7.39
C ALA A 179 -7.33 4.78 7.97
N ILE A 180 -7.22 4.89 9.30
CA ILE A 180 -6.09 5.57 9.96
C ILE A 180 -4.80 4.76 9.79
N GLY A 181 -4.88 3.44 9.95
CA GLY A 181 -3.74 2.55 9.71
C GLY A 181 -3.25 2.62 8.26
N LEU A 182 -4.19 2.71 7.31
CA LEU A 182 -3.87 2.87 5.89
C LEU A 182 -3.23 4.24 5.59
N LEU A 183 -3.72 5.32 6.22
CA LEU A 183 -3.12 6.65 6.13
C LEU A 183 -1.68 6.66 6.64
N GLU A 184 -1.41 6.04 7.78
CA GLU A 184 -0.04 5.93 8.32
C GLU A 184 0.85 5.05 7.43
N TYR A 185 0.35 3.95 6.90
CA TYR A 185 1.08 3.15 5.89
C TYR A 185 1.50 4.02 4.70
N ARG A 186 0.56 4.79 4.13
CA ARG A 186 0.80 5.68 2.98
C ARG A 186 1.86 6.75 3.26
N ASN A 187 2.04 7.14 4.52
CA ASN A 187 3.04 8.12 4.91
C ASN A 187 4.31 7.51 5.52
N THR A 188 4.40 6.18 5.61
CA THR A 188 5.58 5.53 6.17
C THR A 188 6.61 5.27 5.08
N PRO A 189 7.87 5.72 5.25
CA PRO A 189 8.91 5.49 4.25
C PRO A 189 9.11 4.02 3.93
N ILE A 190 9.25 3.72 2.65
CA ILE A 190 9.51 2.37 2.17
C ILE A 190 10.98 2.03 2.46
N SER A 191 11.22 0.80 2.94
CA SER A 191 12.56 0.36 3.36
C SER A 191 13.49 0.34 2.14
N GLY A 192 14.70 0.87 2.30
CA GLY A 192 15.69 1.00 1.21
C GLY A 192 15.49 2.25 0.34
N LEU A 193 14.26 2.76 0.19
CA LEU A 193 13.96 3.90 -0.67
C LEU A 193 13.97 5.25 0.07
N GLY A 194 13.55 5.25 1.34
CA GLY A 194 13.45 6.49 2.14
C GLY A 194 12.32 7.44 1.72
N LEU A 195 11.47 7.04 0.77
CA LEU A 195 10.26 7.76 0.38
C LEU A 195 9.03 6.92 0.72
N SER A 196 7.96 7.59 1.15
CA SER A 196 6.65 6.96 1.42
C SER A 196 5.80 6.85 0.15
N PRO A 197 4.79 5.96 0.13
CA PRO A 197 3.84 5.90 -0.99
C PRO A 197 3.20 7.25 -1.34
N ALA A 198 2.85 8.06 -0.34
CA ALA A 198 2.29 9.39 -0.55
C ALA A 198 3.26 10.33 -1.27
N GLN A 199 4.55 10.28 -0.92
CA GLN A 199 5.57 11.09 -1.58
C GLN A 199 5.78 10.65 -3.03
N LEU A 200 5.74 9.36 -3.32
CA LEU A 200 5.87 8.85 -4.69
C LEU A 200 4.63 9.16 -5.53
N MET A 201 3.45 9.10 -4.93
CA MET A 201 2.17 9.32 -5.62
C MET A 201 1.86 10.80 -5.85
N PHE A 202 2.10 11.64 -4.85
CA PHE A 202 1.63 13.04 -4.82
C PHE A 202 2.74 14.06 -4.64
N ASN A 203 4.00 13.64 -4.62
CA ASN A 203 5.15 14.50 -4.35
C ASN A 203 5.06 15.23 -2.99
N ARG A 204 4.27 14.73 -2.03
CA ARG A 204 4.12 15.35 -0.71
C ARG A 204 3.78 14.33 0.35
N ARG A 205 3.94 14.72 1.61
CA ARG A 205 3.36 13.97 2.72
C ARG A 205 1.90 14.36 2.92
N LEU A 206 1.11 13.45 3.46
CA LEU A 206 -0.24 13.73 3.90
C LEU A 206 -0.20 14.08 5.39
N LYS A 207 -1.09 14.98 5.79
CA LYS A 207 -1.28 15.33 7.20
C LYS A 207 -1.87 14.13 7.93
N THR A 208 -1.27 13.76 9.05
CA THR A 208 -1.79 12.73 9.96
C THR A 208 -2.03 13.33 11.35
N LYS A 209 -2.30 12.49 12.36
CA LYS A 209 -2.43 12.96 13.76
C LYS A 209 -1.09 13.35 14.38
N LEU A 210 0.02 12.96 13.77
CA LEU A 210 1.35 13.40 14.19
C LEU A 210 1.58 14.86 13.79
N PRO A 211 2.20 15.68 14.67
CA PRO A 211 2.60 17.02 14.29
C PRO A 211 3.61 16.96 13.12
N ILE A 212 3.40 17.82 12.14
CA ILE A 212 4.21 17.91 10.93
C ILE A 212 4.35 19.39 10.57
N SER A 213 5.53 19.80 10.10
CA SER A 213 5.75 21.17 9.65
C SER A 213 5.07 21.40 8.30
N ASN A 214 4.55 22.62 8.07
CA ASN A 214 3.90 22.98 6.80
C ASN A 214 4.83 22.76 5.59
N LYS A 215 6.13 22.97 5.75
CA LYS A 215 7.14 22.72 4.70
C LYS A 215 7.07 21.28 4.17
N LEU A 216 6.87 20.29 5.04
CA LEU A 216 6.83 18.87 4.65
C LEU A 216 5.51 18.45 3.99
N LEU A 217 4.47 19.27 4.11
CA LEU A 217 3.17 19.08 3.46
C LEU A 217 3.11 19.67 2.05
N ASN A 218 4.01 20.61 1.74
CA ASN A 218 4.11 21.19 0.41
C ASN A 218 4.65 20.16 -0.59
N PRO A 219 4.22 20.21 -1.86
CA PRO A 219 4.79 19.40 -2.92
C PRO A 219 6.30 19.65 -3.09
N GLU A 220 7.06 18.58 -3.31
CA GLU A 220 8.49 18.57 -3.57
C GLU A 220 8.80 17.52 -4.65
N LEU A 221 9.58 17.91 -5.67
CA LEU A 221 10.04 16.96 -6.68
C LEU A 221 11.22 16.14 -6.14
N PHE A 222 11.02 14.84 -6.04
CA PHE A 222 12.07 13.92 -5.63
C PHE A 222 12.95 13.55 -6.82
N LYS A 223 14.25 13.82 -6.72
CA LYS A 223 15.24 13.43 -7.74
C LYS A 223 15.59 11.95 -7.65
N ASP A 224 15.96 11.38 -8.78
CA ASP A 224 16.52 10.03 -8.92
C ASP A 224 15.59 8.91 -8.42
N VAL A 225 14.26 9.13 -8.42
CA VAL A 225 13.29 8.14 -7.93
C VAL A 225 13.41 6.83 -8.70
N ASN A 226 13.46 6.89 -10.04
CA ASN A 226 13.62 5.70 -10.88
C ASN A 226 14.89 4.92 -10.56
N ILE A 227 16.02 5.62 -10.34
CA ILE A 227 17.29 5.00 -9.97
C ILE A 227 17.17 4.31 -8.61
N LYS A 228 16.51 4.94 -7.63
CA LYS A 228 16.32 4.36 -6.30
C LYS A 228 15.33 3.18 -6.32
N LEU A 229 14.31 3.22 -7.17
CA LEU A 229 13.39 2.11 -7.37
C LEU A 229 14.10 0.91 -8.00
N LEU A 230 14.92 1.14 -9.03
CA LEU A 230 15.73 0.10 -9.68
C LEU A 230 16.73 -0.54 -8.70
N ARG A 231 17.43 0.25 -7.87
CA ARG A 231 18.36 -0.27 -6.86
C ARG A 231 17.71 -1.09 -5.75
N ARG A 232 16.40 -1.00 -5.60
CA ARG A 232 15.64 -1.68 -4.54
C ARG A 232 15.19 -3.08 -4.95
N GLN A 233 15.04 -3.33 -6.25
CA GLN A 233 14.80 -4.69 -6.74
C GLN A 233 16.03 -5.55 -6.39
#